data_AF-A0A1Q8AA83-F1
#
_entry.id   AF-A0A1Q8AA83-F1
#
_cell.length_a   1.000
_cell.length_b   1.000
_cell.length_c   1.000
_cell.angle_alpha   90.00
_cell.angle_beta   90.00
_cell.angle_gamma   90.00
#
_symmetry.space_group_name_H-M   'P 1'
#
loop_
_entity.id
_entity.type
_entity.pdbx_description
1 polymer ?
#
loop_
_entity_poly.entity_id
_entity_poly.type
_entity_poly.pdbx_seq_one_letter_code
_entity_poly.pdbx_strand_id
1 'polypeptide(L)'
;MPDIELIIGFEAVAFIGAVAFFVWKKLGGWPEAHYRIWGIPWFRQVIFEEDGTPSSWILKTDRIHHSIPSFKNARGEWLIDPANDSRYHGRPSRYWNRGDARQIPIKTWTQPENRWDPELIKAAYDDDSIERARTIGHRLPFPVFWVFAAAVVAIVVAGIAAYYSHDTYCALKPAMC
;
A
#
# COMPACT_ATOMS: atom_id res chain seq x y z
N MET A 1 -12.75 43.10 -5.17
CA MET A 1 -13.15 41.98 -4.28
C MET A 1 -13.72 40.74 -4.98
N PRO A 2 -13.79 40.58 -6.33
CA PRO A 2 -14.23 39.30 -6.92
C PRO A 2 -13.14 38.20 -6.88
N ASP A 3 -11.88 38.56 -6.66
CA ASP A 3 -10.75 37.63 -6.76
C ASP A 3 -10.65 36.68 -5.55
N ILE A 4 -11.08 37.11 -4.36
CA ILE A 4 -11.03 36.29 -3.15
C ILE A 4 -12.06 35.15 -3.20
N GLU A 5 -13.28 35.43 -3.71
CA GLU A 5 -14.31 34.40 -3.88
C GLU A 5 -13.91 33.36 -4.93
N LEU A 6 -13.22 33.78 -6.00
CA LEU A 6 -12.67 32.88 -7.02
C LEU A 6 -11.60 31.95 -6.43
N ILE A 7 -10.69 32.48 -5.61
CA ILE A 7 -9.62 31.70 -4.96
C ILE A 7 -10.22 30.69 -3.99
N ILE A 8 -11.15 31.11 -3.12
CA ILE A 8 -11.83 30.22 -2.17
C ILE A 8 -12.61 29.12 -2.92
N GLY A 9 -13.30 29.48 -4.00
CA GLY A 9 -14.01 28.52 -4.84
C GLY A 9 -13.08 27.47 -5.46
N PHE A 10 -11.92 27.91 -5.97
CA PHE A 10 -10.92 27.02 -6.53
C PHE A 10 -10.34 26.07 -5.47
N GLU A 11 -9.97 26.59 -4.29
CA GLU A 11 -9.45 25.78 -3.18
C GLU A 11 -10.47 24.73 -2.71
N ALA A 12 -11.75 25.11 -2.60
CA ALA A 12 -12.81 24.18 -2.22
C ALA A 12 -12.97 23.04 -3.24
N VAL A 13 -12.97 23.36 -4.54
CA VAL A 13 -13.05 22.35 -5.61
C VAL A 13 -11.83 21.44 -5.60
N ALA A 14 -10.63 22.00 -5.44
CA ALA A 14 -9.39 21.23 -5.36
C ALA A 14 -9.40 20.27 -4.15
N PHE A 15 -9.85 20.75 -2.99
CA PHE A 15 -9.97 19.93 -1.78
C PHE A 15 -10.98 18.79 -1.96
N ILE A 16 -12.18 19.08 -2.48
CA ILE A 16 -13.20 18.05 -2.75
C ILE A 16 -12.66 17.03 -3.76
N GLY A 17 -11.98 17.49 -4.81
CA GLY A 17 -11.35 16.62 -5.80
C GLY A 17 -10.27 15.71 -5.19
N ALA A 18 -9.43 16.24 -4.30
CA ALA A 18 -8.42 15.47 -3.60
C ALA A 18 -9.06 14.40 -2.70
N VAL A 19 -10.04 14.77 -1.89
CA VAL A 19 -10.77 13.82 -1.02
C VAL A 19 -11.43 12.72 -1.85
N ALA A 20 -12.12 13.08 -2.94
CA ALA A 20 -12.74 12.11 -3.84
C ALA A 20 -11.71 11.15 -4.44
N PHE A 21 -10.54 11.65 -4.86
CA PHE A 21 -9.45 10.83 -5.38
C PHE A 21 -8.87 9.89 -4.31
N PHE A 22 -8.68 10.35 -3.08
CA PHE A 22 -8.22 9.52 -1.98
C PHE A 22 -9.21 8.40 -1.66
N VAL A 23 -10.50 8.70 -1.59
CA VAL A 23 -11.56 7.70 -1.41
C VAL A 23 -11.56 6.71 -2.57
N TRP A 24 -11.45 7.19 -3.80
CA TRP A 24 -11.37 6.36 -5.01
C TRP A 24 -10.19 5.38 -4.97
N LYS A 25 -9.00 5.86 -4.56
CA LYS A 25 -7.81 5.02 -4.38
C LYS A 25 -7.99 4.00 -3.25
N LYS A 26 -8.58 4.40 -2.12
CA LYS A 26 -8.88 3.50 -1.00
C LYS A 26 -9.87 2.39 -1.38
N LEU A 27 -10.76 2.65 -2.34
CA LEU A 27 -11.69 1.65 -2.87
C LEU A 27 -11.05 0.68 -3.88
N GLY A 28 -9.78 0.86 -4.25
CA GLY A 28 -9.06 -0.01 -5.20
C GLY A 28 -8.80 0.62 -6.57
N GLY A 29 -9.21 1.88 -6.78
CA GLY A 29 -9.01 2.58 -8.04
C GLY A 29 -9.88 2.05 -9.19
N TRP A 30 -9.57 2.44 -10.43
CA TRP A 30 -10.31 1.93 -11.59
C TRP A 30 -9.77 0.53 -11.99
N PRO A 31 -10.62 -0.47 -12.29
CA PRO A 31 -12.09 -0.43 -12.33
C PRO A 31 -12.79 -0.86 -11.02
N GLU A 32 -12.03 -1.27 -9.99
CA GLU A 32 -12.58 -1.83 -8.75
C GLU A 32 -13.53 -0.88 -8.01
N ALA A 33 -13.11 0.36 -7.80
CA ALA A 33 -13.87 1.39 -7.11
C ALA A 33 -15.20 1.67 -7.84
N HIS A 34 -15.17 1.72 -9.17
CA HIS A 34 -16.38 1.85 -9.97
C HIS A 34 -17.34 0.67 -9.69
N TYR A 35 -16.86 -0.57 -9.77
CA TYR A 35 -17.73 -1.72 -9.52
C TYR A 35 -18.25 -1.79 -8.08
N ARG A 36 -17.48 -1.30 -7.09
CA ARG A 36 -17.93 -1.21 -5.70
C ARG A 36 -19.00 -0.14 -5.48
N ILE A 37 -18.84 1.05 -6.06
CA ILE A 37 -19.80 2.15 -5.95
C ILE A 37 -21.13 1.78 -6.61
N TRP A 38 -21.08 1.18 -7.81
CA TRP A 38 -22.27 0.82 -8.59
C TRP A 38 -22.81 -0.59 -8.28
N GLY A 39 -22.24 -1.29 -7.31
CA GLY A 39 -22.71 -2.62 -6.90
C GLY A 39 -22.57 -3.72 -7.97
N ILE A 40 -21.74 -3.52 -8.98
CA ILE A 40 -21.55 -4.48 -10.07
C ILE A 40 -20.83 -5.72 -9.52
N PRO A 41 -21.36 -6.95 -9.67
CA PRO A 41 -20.66 -8.16 -9.25
C PRO A 41 -19.35 -8.36 -10.03
N TRP A 42 -18.25 -8.53 -9.29
CA TRP A 42 -16.93 -8.75 -9.85
C TRP A 42 -16.13 -9.78 -9.06
N PHE A 43 -15.11 -10.33 -9.72
CA PHE A 43 -14.09 -11.19 -9.12
C PHE A 43 -12.70 -10.71 -9.53
N ARG A 44 -11.70 -11.02 -8.71
CA ARG A 44 -10.30 -10.76 -9.00
C ARG A 44 -9.66 -12.02 -9.58
N GLN A 45 -9.09 -11.91 -10.77
CA GLN A 45 -8.23 -12.94 -11.33
C GLN A 45 -6.79 -12.59 -11.03
N VAL A 46 -6.02 -13.56 -10.55
CA VAL A 46 -4.57 -13.48 -10.36
C VAL A 46 -3.94 -14.59 -11.19
N ILE A 47 -3.02 -14.22 -12.07
CA ILE A 47 -2.23 -15.19 -12.84
C ILE A 47 -0.78 -14.99 -12.42
N PHE A 48 -0.14 -16.08 -11.99
CA PHE A 48 1.29 -16.13 -11.79
C PHE A 48 1.95 -16.36 -13.15
N GLU A 49 2.76 -15.38 -13.56
CA GLU A 49 3.58 -15.47 -14.77
C GLU A 49 4.71 -16.51 -14.55
N GLU A 50 5.50 -16.81 -15.60
CA GLU A 50 6.55 -17.85 -15.54
C GLU A 50 7.65 -17.55 -14.51
N ASP A 51 7.88 -16.27 -14.21
CA ASP A 51 8.80 -15.78 -13.18
C ASP A 51 8.21 -15.81 -11.76
N GLY A 52 6.95 -16.23 -11.62
CA GLY A 52 6.20 -16.21 -10.36
C GLY A 52 5.64 -14.83 -10.01
N THR A 53 5.77 -13.81 -10.86
CA THR A 53 5.21 -12.49 -10.59
C THR A 53 3.68 -12.53 -10.69
N PRO A 54 2.94 -12.13 -9.64
CA PRO A 54 1.49 -12.13 -9.67
C PRO A 54 0.98 -10.92 -10.46
N SER A 55 0.27 -11.19 -11.54
CA SER A 55 -0.46 -10.16 -12.27
C SER A 55 -1.96 -10.31 -12.00
N SER A 56 -2.65 -9.20 -11.73
CA SER A 56 -4.06 -9.25 -11.31
C SER A 56 -4.99 -8.33 -12.07
N TRP A 57 -6.21 -8.81 -12.32
CA TRP A 57 -7.27 -8.06 -12.99
C TRP A 57 -8.59 -8.20 -12.27
N ILE A 58 -9.37 -7.13 -12.32
CA ILE A 58 -10.74 -7.11 -11.83
C ILE A 58 -11.67 -7.31 -13.01
N LEU A 59 -12.50 -8.36 -12.94
CA LEU A 59 -13.37 -8.80 -14.02
C LEU A 59 -14.79 -8.93 -13.49
N LYS A 60 -15.77 -8.66 -14.35
CA LYS A 60 -17.18 -8.82 -14.00
C LYS A 60 -17.54 -10.31 -13.91
N THR A 61 -18.37 -10.65 -12.93
CA THR A 61 -18.84 -12.02 -12.69
C THR A 61 -19.72 -12.53 -13.85
N ASP A 62 -20.37 -11.65 -14.59
CA ASP A 62 -21.19 -11.97 -15.77
C ASP A 62 -20.41 -12.68 -16.90
N ARG A 63 -19.08 -12.61 -16.89
CA ARG A 63 -18.22 -13.32 -17.85
C ARG A 63 -18.05 -14.80 -17.53
N ILE A 64 -18.53 -15.26 -16.38
CA ILE A 64 -18.41 -16.65 -15.95
C ILE A 64 -19.60 -17.43 -16.52
N HIS A 65 -19.30 -18.50 -17.23
CA HIS A 65 -20.25 -19.44 -17.80
C HIS A 65 -20.25 -20.75 -17.02
N HIS A 66 -21.37 -21.46 -17.07
CA HIS A 66 -21.50 -22.80 -16.48
C HIS A 66 -20.94 -23.93 -17.38
N SER A 67 -20.31 -23.58 -18.51
CA SER A 67 -19.66 -24.49 -19.44
C SER A 67 -18.17 -24.67 -19.14
N ILE A 68 -17.53 -25.63 -19.82
CA ILE A 68 -16.07 -25.73 -19.89
C ILE A 68 -15.63 -25.08 -21.21
N PRO A 69 -14.75 -24.06 -21.19
CA PRO A 69 -14.18 -23.39 -20.02
C PRO A 69 -15.20 -22.48 -19.30
N SER A 70 -15.01 -22.30 -17.99
CA SER A 70 -15.91 -21.47 -17.16
C SER A 70 -15.72 -19.98 -17.41
N PHE A 71 -14.57 -19.57 -17.94
CA PHE A 71 -14.29 -18.17 -18.25
C PHE A 71 -13.22 -18.09 -19.33
N LYS A 72 -13.36 -17.16 -20.28
CA LYS A 72 -12.37 -16.87 -21.33
C LYS A 72 -11.99 -15.40 -21.34
N ASN A 73 -10.69 -15.13 -21.43
CA ASN A 73 -10.15 -13.79 -21.63
C ASN A 73 -9.04 -13.81 -22.69
N ALA A 74 -8.43 -12.65 -22.95
CA ALA A 74 -7.32 -12.53 -23.88
C ALA A 74 -6.07 -13.36 -23.50
N ARG A 75 -6.01 -13.90 -22.27
CA ARG A 75 -4.86 -14.64 -21.72
C ARG A 75 -5.08 -16.16 -21.73
N GLY A 76 -6.31 -16.62 -21.96
CA GLY A 76 -6.61 -18.04 -22.00
C GLY A 76 -8.03 -18.38 -21.55
N GLU A 77 -8.20 -19.68 -21.35
CA GLU A 77 -9.43 -20.33 -20.94
C GLU A 77 -9.22 -20.92 -19.55
N TRP A 78 -10.14 -20.63 -18.64
CA TRP A 78 -9.96 -20.90 -17.22
C TRP A 78 -11.16 -21.68 -16.67
N LEU A 79 -10.86 -22.64 -15.81
CA LEU A 79 -11.83 -23.35 -15.02
C LEU A 79 -11.96 -22.66 -13.66
N ILE A 80 -13.20 -22.53 -13.21
CA ILE A 80 -13.52 -21.93 -11.92
C ILE A 80 -14.01 -23.02 -11.00
N ASP A 81 -13.35 -23.15 -9.86
CA ASP A 81 -13.79 -23.99 -8.76
C ASP A 81 -14.09 -23.10 -7.54
N PRO A 82 -15.38 -22.86 -7.22
CA PRO A 82 -15.78 -22.04 -6.08
C PRO A 82 -15.20 -22.50 -4.73
N ALA A 83 -14.83 -23.78 -4.59
CA ALA A 83 -14.19 -24.29 -3.37
C ALA A 83 -12.79 -23.70 -3.13
N ASN A 84 -12.14 -23.20 -4.18
CA ASN A 84 -10.80 -22.64 -4.16
C ASN A 84 -10.80 -21.10 -4.22
N ASP A 85 -11.92 -20.43 -3.96
CA ASP A 85 -12.02 -18.97 -3.99
C ASP A 85 -11.44 -18.36 -2.70
N SER A 86 -10.50 -17.40 -2.83
CA SER A 86 -10.15 -16.50 -1.71
C SER A 86 -11.04 -15.26 -1.71
N ARG A 87 -10.81 -14.38 -0.74
CA ARG A 87 -11.44 -13.06 -0.71
C ARG A 87 -10.41 -11.95 -0.79
N TYR A 88 -10.67 -11.00 -1.68
CA TYR A 88 -9.99 -9.72 -1.77
C TYR A 88 -11.05 -8.62 -1.67
N HIS A 89 -10.93 -7.75 -0.66
CA HIS A 89 -11.96 -6.74 -0.31
C HIS A 89 -13.39 -7.32 -0.22
N GLY A 90 -13.51 -8.54 0.29
CA GLY A 90 -14.79 -9.25 0.47
C GLY A 90 -15.36 -9.88 -0.81
N ARG A 91 -14.70 -9.74 -1.97
CA ARG A 91 -15.10 -10.34 -3.25
C ARG A 91 -14.23 -11.55 -3.62
N PRO A 92 -14.74 -12.49 -4.43
CA PRO A 92 -13.97 -13.67 -4.84
C PRO A 92 -12.67 -13.28 -5.54
N SER A 93 -11.57 -13.90 -5.13
CA SER A 93 -10.27 -13.79 -5.77
C SER A 93 -9.74 -15.18 -6.07
N ARG A 94 -9.26 -15.38 -7.29
CA ARG A 94 -8.92 -16.70 -7.84
C ARG A 94 -7.54 -16.67 -8.47
N TYR A 95 -6.80 -17.75 -8.31
CA TYR A 95 -5.39 -17.83 -8.67
C TYR A 95 -5.17 -18.94 -9.68
N TRP A 96 -4.34 -18.66 -10.68
CA TRP A 96 -3.93 -19.61 -11.70
C TRP A 96 -2.45 -19.45 -12.01
N ASN A 97 -1.83 -20.52 -12.48
CA ASN A 97 -0.53 -20.44 -13.12
C ASN A 97 -0.73 -20.18 -14.62
N ARG A 98 0.20 -19.46 -15.24
CA ARG A 98 0.18 -19.29 -16.70
C ARG A 98 0.24 -20.65 -17.39
N GLY A 99 -0.67 -20.88 -18.34
CA GLY A 99 -0.76 -22.13 -19.10
C GLY A 99 -1.53 -23.26 -18.41
N ASP A 100 -1.95 -23.10 -17.16
CA ASP A 100 -2.82 -24.06 -16.47
C ASP A 100 -4.23 -23.48 -16.30
N ALA A 101 -5.21 -24.13 -16.94
CA ALA A 101 -6.61 -23.72 -16.83
C ALA A 101 -7.19 -23.95 -15.42
N ARG A 102 -6.57 -24.81 -14.60
CA ARG A 102 -7.08 -25.18 -13.26
C ARG A 102 -6.70 -24.15 -12.21
N GLN A 103 -7.66 -23.84 -11.35
CA GLN A 103 -7.46 -22.92 -10.24
C GLN A 103 -6.51 -23.53 -9.20
N ILE A 104 -5.58 -22.71 -8.70
CA ILE A 104 -4.67 -23.10 -7.62
C ILE A 104 -5.50 -23.26 -6.35
N PRO A 105 -5.43 -24.43 -5.68
CA PRO A 105 -6.21 -24.66 -4.48
C PRO A 105 -5.72 -23.80 -3.33
N ILE A 106 -6.66 -23.13 -2.67
CA ILE A 106 -6.34 -22.25 -1.55
C ILE A 106 -6.47 -23.02 -0.26
N LYS A 107 -5.32 -23.27 0.32
CA LYS A 107 -5.16 -23.93 1.59
C LYS A 107 -5.59 -22.98 2.71
N THR A 108 -6.73 -23.26 3.33
CA THR A 108 -7.24 -22.50 4.48
C THR A 108 -6.90 -23.21 5.78
N TRP A 109 -6.64 -22.46 6.86
CA TRP A 109 -6.32 -22.97 8.20
C TRP A 109 -7.45 -23.82 8.82
N THR A 110 -8.66 -23.71 8.27
CA THR A 110 -9.82 -24.53 8.64
C THR A 110 -9.70 -25.97 8.17
N GLN A 111 -8.91 -26.25 7.14
CA GLN A 111 -8.66 -27.61 6.66
C GLN A 111 -7.65 -28.31 7.58
N PRO A 112 -7.93 -29.54 8.05
CA PRO A 112 -7.07 -30.26 8.99
C PRO A 112 -5.65 -30.43 8.46
N GLU A 113 -5.49 -30.73 7.17
CA GLU A 113 -4.18 -30.90 6.51
C GLU A 113 -3.34 -29.61 6.38
N ASN A 114 -3.91 -28.44 6.67
CA ASN A 114 -3.22 -27.14 6.61
C ASN A 114 -3.07 -26.48 7.97
N ARG A 115 -3.40 -27.17 9.07
CA ARG A 115 -3.00 -26.71 10.39
C ARG A 115 -1.51 -26.93 10.52
N TRP A 116 -0.77 -25.83 10.59
CA TRP A 116 0.66 -25.90 10.84
C TRP A 116 0.84 -26.52 12.22
N ASP A 117 1.69 -27.54 12.30
CA ASP A 117 1.99 -28.18 13.56
C ASP A 117 2.60 -27.12 14.50
N PRO A 118 1.96 -26.81 15.64
CA PRO A 118 2.48 -25.83 16.58
C PRO A 118 3.84 -26.23 17.12
N GLU A 119 4.18 -27.52 17.16
CA GLU A 119 5.51 -27.98 17.56
C GLU A 119 6.59 -27.61 16.54
N LEU A 120 6.28 -27.69 15.24
CA LEU A 120 7.18 -27.23 14.17
C LEU A 120 7.36 -25.70 14.17
N ILE A 121 6.29 -24.93 14.41
CA ILE A 121 6.40 -23.47 14.55
C ILE A 121 7.25 -23.12 15.77
N LYS A 122 6.99 -23.78 16.91
CA LYS A 122 7.77 -23.56 18.14
C LYS A 122 9.24 -23.92 17.91
N ALA A 123 9.54 -25.05 17.28
CA ALA A 123 10.91 -25.44 16.94
C ALA A 123 11.61 -24.43 16.01
N ALA A 124 10.89 -23.80 15.08
CA ALA A 124 11.45 -22.75 14.22
C ALA A 124 11.68 -21.42 14.96
N TYR A 125 10.90 -21.12 16.00
CA TYR A 125 11.10 -19.94 16.86
C TYR A 125 12.19 -20.17 17.93
N ASP A 126 12.27 -21.38 18.46
CA ASP A 126 13.30 -21.83 19.40
C ASP A 126 14.64 -22.09 18.68
N ASP A 127 14.65 -22.03 17.34
CA ASP A 127 15.88 -22.08 16.55
C ASP A 127 16.60 -20.72 16.60
N ASP A 128 17.53 -20.62 17.58
CA ASP A 128 18.49 -19.54 17.78
C ASP A 128 19.32 -19.17 16.54
N SER A 129 19.21 -19.90 15.42
CA SER A 129 19.92 -19.64 14.18
C SER A 129 19.67 -18.22 13.63
N ILE A 130 18.46 -17.66 13.81
CA ILE A 130 18.13 -16.30 13.37
C ILE A 130 18.75 -15.23 14.29
N GLU A 131 18.81 -15.46 15.61
CA GLU A 131 19.50 -14.55 16.54
C GLU A 131 21.02 -14.61 16.36
N ARG A 132 21.57 -15.79 16.07
CA ARG A 132 22.98 -15.98 15.69
C ARG A 132 23.30 -15.30 14.37
N ALA A 133 22.39 -15.33 13.39
CA ALA A 133 22.56 -14.59 12.14
C ALA A 133 22.44 -13.06 12.32
N ARG A 134 21.60 -12.58 13.24
CA ARG A 134 21.46 -11.15 13.56
C ARG A 134 22.62 -10.56 14.34
N THR A 135 23.35 -11.38 15.11
CA THR A 135 24.51 -10.94 15.91
C THR A 135 25.83 -10.96 15.14
N ILE A 136 25.87 -11.55 13.93
CA ILE A 136 27.00 -11.40 13.00
C ILE A 136 26.89 -10.04 12.31
N GLY A 137 27.41 -8.99 12.97
CA GLY A 137 28.20 -8.01 12.23
C GLY A 137 27.80 -6.54 12.19
N HIS A 138 26.74 -6.04 12.85
CA HIS A 138 26.50 -4.58 12.83
C HIS A 138 26.03 -3.97 14.16
N ARG A 139 26.91 -3.21 14.81
CA ARG A 139 26.49 -2.04 15.59
C ARG A 139 25.96 -1.02 14.59
N LEU A 140 24.68 -0.68 14.65
CA LEU A 140 24.11 0.40 13.83
C LEU A 140 24.92 1.68 14.09
N PRO A 141 25.56 2.29 13.08
CA PRO A 141 26.25 3.55 13.27
C PRO A 141 25.23 4.59 13.75
N PHE A 142 25.63 5.43 14.70
CA PHE A 142 24.80 6.53 15.20
C PHE A 142 24.20 7.29 14.00
N PRO A 143 22.88 7.52 13.93
CA PRO A 143 22.28 8.03 12.69
C PRO A 143 22.78 9.44 12.43
N VAL A 144 23.57 9.62 11.37
CA VAL A 144 24.15 10.91 10.97
C VAL A 144 23.08 12.00 10.80
N PHE A 145 21.84 11.59 10.52
CA PHE A 145 20.67 12.46 10.49
C PHE A 145 20.45 13.26 11.79
N TRP A 146 20.67 12.67 12.98
CA TRP A 146 20.51 13.39 14.25
C TRP A 146 21.57 14.48 14.44
N VAL A 147 22.80 14.23 13.96
CA VAL A 147 23.88 15.22 13.97
C VAL A 147 23.55 16.37 13.03
N PHE A 148 23.04 16.07 11.84
CA PHE A 148 22.61 17.09 10.87
C PHE A 148 21.41 17.90 11.38
N ALA A 149 20.40 17.24 11.96
CA ALA A 149 19.24 17.91 12.53
C ALA A 149 19.63 18.87 13.67
N ALA A 150 20.53 18.43 14.56
CA ALA A 150 21.05 19.29 15.64
C ALA A 150 21.81 20.51 15.09
N ALA A 151 22.62 20.33 14.04
CA ALA A 151 23.37 21.43 13.42
C ALA A 151 22.45 22.47 12.76
N VAL A 152 21.40 22.02 12.05
CA VAL A 152 20.41 22.92 11.44
C VAL A 152 19.68 23.73 12.51
N VAL A 153 19.24 23.10 13.60
CA VAL A 153 18.58 23.78 14.72
C VAL A 153 19.52 24.83 15.33
N ALA A 154 20.79 24.49 15.55
CA ALA A 154 21.77 25.42 16.10
C ALA A 154 21.98 26.66 15.21
N ILE A 155 22.06 26.48 13.89
CA ILE A 155 22.21 27.60 12.93
C ILE A 155 20.99 28.51 12.95
N VAL A 156 19.78 27.94 12.97
CA VAL A 156 18.53 28.73 13.00
C VAL A 156 18.43 29.53 14.30
N VAL A 157 18.73 28.92 15.45
CA VAL A 157 18.71 29.62 16.74
C VAL A 157 19.76 30.72 16.78
N ALA A 158 20.97 30.47 16.27
CA ALA A 158 22.02 31.49 16.20
C ALA A 158 21.64 32.65 15.27
N GLY A 159 21.01 32.38 14.13
CA GLY A 159 20.51 33.40 13.20
C GLY A 159 19.41 34.26 13.82
N ILE A 160 18.47 33.65 14.53
CA ILE A 160 17.42 34.37 15.26
C ILE A 160 18.06 35.25 16.36
N ALA A 161 18.99 34.70 17.15
CA ALA A 161 19.68 35.45 18.19
C ALA A 161 20.48 36.63 17.62
N ALA A 162 21.17 36.44 16.49
CA ALA A 162 21.90 37.51 15.81
C ALA A 162 20.95 38.63 15.33
N TYR A 163 19.82 38.26 14.72
CA TYR A 163 18.80 39.22 14.26
C TYR A 163 18.22 40.04 15.43
N TYR A 164 17.81 39.38 16.51
CA TYR A 164 17.29 40.09 17.69
C TYR A 164 18.37 40.91 18.40
N SER A 165 19.62 40.46 18.42
CA SER A 165 20.73 41.24 18.98
C SER A 165 20.99 42.51 18.16
N HIS A 166 20.92 42.44 16.82
CA HIS A 166 21.09 43.60 15.96
C HIS A 166 19.99 44.64 16.21
N ASP A 167 18.72 44.23 16.26
CA ASP A 167 17.60 45.14 16.50
C ASP A 167 17.62 45.73 17.91
N THR A 168 18.00 44.96 18.93
CA THR A 168 18.17 45.50 20.29
C THR A 168 19.36 46.44 20.43
N TYR A 169 20.46 46.20 19.72
CA TYR A 169 21.60 47.14 19.66
C TYR A 169 21.23 48.45 18.95
N CYS A 170 20.45 48.40 17.87
CA CYS A 170 19.96 49.61 17.21
C CYS A 170 18.88 50.35 18.01
N ALA A 171 18.05 49.64 18.80
CA ALA A 171 17.06 50.27 19.68
C ALA A 171 17.69 50.96 20.92
N LEU A 172 18.88 50.55 21.36
CA LEU A 172 19.54 51.06 22.58
C LEU A 172 20.60 52.15 22.33
N LYS A 173 20.99 52.46 21.09
CA LYS A 173 21.87 53.58 20.74
C LYS A 173 21.31 54.38 19.54
N PRO A 174 20.87 55.64 19.70
CA PRO A 174 20.29 56.43 18.61
C PRO A 174 21.35 57.16 17.75
N ALA A 175 22.54 56.58 17.58
CA ALA A 175 23.60 57.21 16.81
C ALA A 175 24.30 56.15 15.96
N MET A 176 23.84 56.01 14.72
CA MET A 176 24.38 55.16 13.66
C MET A 176 23.96 53.69 13.72
N CYS A 177 22.64 53.47 13.74
CA CYS A 177 21.97 52.69 12.70
C CYS A 177 21.19 53.70 11.84
#